data_AF-A0A923YAF1-F1
#
_entry.id   AF-A0A923YAF1-F1
#
_cell.length_a   1.000
_cell.length_b   1.000
_cell.length_c   1.000
_cell.angle_alpha   90.00
_cell.angle_beta   90.00
_cell.angle_gamma   90.00
#
_symmetry.space_group_name_H-M   'P 1'
#
loop_
_entity.id
_entity.type
_entity.pdbx_description
1 polymer ?
#
loop_
_entity_poly.entity_id
_entity_poly.type
_entity_poly.pdbx_seq_one_letter_code
_entity_poly.pdbx_strand_id
1 'polypeptide(L)'
;MTDMAGMTMDIVGPGSVIAAKMAAEDFGGKVGARSVEILAGDHQHKPDVGAALARKWFDTEGVDVIVDLPNSSAALAVQEDFLSFLLQAQASKAKVMGMANAGADTILTMKQAAEFGITGVGRQLVASYINISEVHAVGLKASQGVQLVDTAYCDSTDDMRAWSRRFFERHRRMPTSLQADVYSAVTHHLKAVQTADPSDGTAVVKAMKAMTINGPVLNNAFIREDGRVVRDYCLFRVKSPEESKGPWDHYKLEQTIPGEQLLRPVSESECPLVRKT
;
A
#
# COMPACT_ATOMS: atom_id res chain seq x y z
N MET A 1 18.17 5.64 -17.91
CA MET A 1 19.48 5.53 -17.23
C MET A 1 19.95 4.11 -17.39
N THR A 2 20.82 3.86 -18.36
CA THR A 2 21.05 2.51 -18.89
C THR A 2 22.47 2.04 -18.63
N ASP A 3 22.81 0.83 -19.05
CA ASP A 3 24.17 0.29 -18.93
C ASP A 3 24.95 0.60 -20.20
N MET A 4 25.82 1.62 -20.17
CA MET A 4 26.46 2.13 -21.40
C MET A 4 27.72 1.34 -21.78
N ALA A 5 28.32 0.62 -20.84
CA ALA A 5 29.60 -0.06 -21.03
C ALA A 5 29.72 -1.41 -20.30
N GLY A 6 28.71 -1.80 -19.52
CA GLY A 6 28.71 -3.03 -18.74
C GLY A 6 28.05 -4.22 -19.43
N MET A 7 27.76 -5.26 -18.65
CA MET A 7 27.33 -6.57 -19.15
C MET A 7 25.99 -6.58 -19.89
N THR A 8 25.13 -5.57 -19.72
CA THR A 8 23.85 -5.50 -20.44
C THR A 8 23.85 -4.50 -21.58
N MET A 9 25.00 -3.92 -21.95
CA MET A 9 25.07 -2.87 -22.97
C MET A 9 24.53 -3.29 -24.35
N ASP A 10 24.61 -4.58 -24.69
CA ASP A 10 24.12 -5.11 -25.97
C ASP A 10 22.61 -5.41 -25.95
N ILE A 11 22.02 -5.54 -24.75
CA ILE A 11 20.56 -5.73 -24.57
C ILE A 11 19.86 -4.36 -24.50
N VAL A 12 20.54 -3.35 -23.94
CA VAL A 12 20.05 -1.98 -23.78
C VAL A 12 21.12 -0.95 -24.20
N GLY A 13 21.55 -0.04 -23.32
CA GLY A 13 22.76 0.75 -23.50
C GLY A 13 22.63 1.84 -24.56
N PRO A 14 23.66 2.08 -25.38
CA PRO A 14 23.63 3.10 -26.42
C PRO A 14 22.44 2.94 -27.38
N GLY A 15 22.00 1.70 -27.64
CA GLY A 15 20.83 1.41 -28.48
C GLY A 15 19.53 2.00 -27.90
N SER A 16 19.31 1.86 -26.59
CA SER A 16 18.15 2.45 -25.91
C SER A 16 18.16 3.99 -25.96
N VAL A 17 19.34 4.62 -25.86
CA VAL A 17 19.46 6.08 -25.96
C VAL A 17 19.07 6.56 -27.36
N ILE A 18 19.49 5.85 -28.40
CA ILE A 18 19.09 6.15 -29.78
C ILE A 18 17.58 5.99 -29.94
N ALA A 19 17.00 4.89 -29.45
CA ALA A 19 15.56 4.66 -29.53
C ALA A 19 14.74 5.74 -28.80
N ALA A 20 15.19 6.20 -27.62
CA ALA A 20 14.53 7.28 -26.89
C ALA A 20 14.60 8.63 -27.64
N LYS A 21 15.73 8.93 -28.29
CA LYS A 21 15.86 10.13 -29.13
C LYS A 21 14.95 10.07 -30.35
N MET A 22 14.91 8.93 -31.05
CA MET A 22 13.97 8.72 -32.16
C MET A 22 12.52 8.94 -31.72
N ALA A 23 12.12 8.40 -30.57
CA ALA A 23 10.76 8.61 -30.04
C ALA A 23 10.45 10.09 -29.75
N ALA A 24 11.41 10.84 -29.20
CA ALA A 24 11.25 12.28 -28.97
C ALA A 24 11.15 13.06 -30.29
N GLU A 25 11.96 12.71 -31.30
CA GLU A 25 11.95 13.30 -32.64
C GLU A 25 10.64 13.03 -33.37
N ASP A 26 10.17 11.77 -33.36
CA ASP A 26 8.90 11.35 -33.98
C ASP A 26 7.69 12.07 -33.36
N PHE A 27 7.76 12.41 -32.07
CA PHE A 27 6.73 13.19 -31.36
C PHE A 27 6.86 14.72 -31.59
N GLY A 28 7.84 15.15 -32.38
CA GLY A 28 8.08 16.56 -32.70
C GLY A 28 8.86 17.34 -31.64
N GLY A 29 9.55 16.66 -30.71
CA GLY A 29 10.50 17.23 -29.76
C GLY A 29 9.88 18.11 -28.67
N LYS A 30 8.54 18.14 -28.54
CA LYS A 30 7.83 18.96 -27.56
C LYS A 30 6.48 18.37 -27.18
N VAL A 31 6.04 18.65 -25.97
CA VAL A 31 4.70 18.32 -25.47
C VAL A 31 4.08 19.60 -24.90
N GLY A 32 3.07 20.13 -25.59
CA GLY A 32 2.51 21.44 -25.28
C GLY A 32 3.56 22.55 -25.40
N ALA A 33 3.80 23.28 -24.29
CA ALA A 33 4.81 24.35 -24.22
C ALA A 33 6.20 23.87 -23.75
N ARG A 34 6.40 22.57 -23.50
CA ARG A 34 7.65 22.01 -22.98
C ARG A 34 8.44 21.29 -24.06
N SER A 35 9.75 21.53 -24.15
CA SER A 35 10.66 20.76 -24.99
C SER A 35 10.96 19.39 -24.36
N VAL A 36 11.10 18.36 -25.19
CA VAL A 36 11.53 17.02 -24.75
C VAL A 36 13.04 16.93 -24.96
N GLU A 37 13.78 16.75 -23.88
CA GLU A 37 15.23 16.53 -23.91
C GLU A 37 15.56 15.13 -23.40
N ILE A 38 16.44 14.41 -24.10
CA ILE A 38 16.87 13.06 -23.73
C ILE A 38 18.28 13.11 -23.15
N LEU A 39 18.37 12.89 -21.84
CA LEU A 39 19.62 12.73 -21.11
C LEU A 39 19.95 11.24 -20.94
N ALA A 40 21.23 10.91 -21.08
CA ALA A 40 21.74 9.55 -20.94
C ALA A 40 22.74 9.50 -19.78
N GLY A 41 22.66 8.44 -19.00
CA GLY A 41 23.45 8.25 -17.80
C GLY A 41 23.72 6.77 -17.58
N ASP A 42 24.97 6.47 -17.26
CA ASP A 42 25.47 5.12 -17.08
C ASP A 42 25.46 4.74 -15.60
N HIS A 43 24.63 3.76 -15.23
CA HIS A 43 24.60 3.25 -13.86
C HIS A 43 25.70 2.21 -13.59
N GLN A 44 26.50 1.81 -14.59
CA GLN A 44 27.67 0.93 -14.45
C GLN A 44 27.39 -0.42 -13.76
N HIS A 45 26.16 -0.93 -13.89
CA HIS A 45 25.73 -2.11 -13.14
C HIS A 45 25.82 -1.98 -11.60
N LYS A 46 25.92 -0.76 -11.07
CA LYS A 46 26.15 -0.44 -9.66
C LYS A 46 24.97 0.34 -9.06
N PRO A 47 24.29 -0.20 -8.03
CA PRO A 47 23.13 0.45 -7.43
C PRO A 47 23.42 1.84 -6.85
N ASP A 48 24.58 2.01 -6.21
CA ASP A 48 25.03 3.28 -5.62
C ASP A 48 25.28 4.36 -6.68
N VAL A 49 25.84 3.97 -7.83
CA VAL A 49 26.05 4.87 -8.97
C VAL A 49 24.70 5.29 -9.56
N GLY A 50 23.77 4.34 -9.75
CA GLY A 50 22.41 4.62 -10.21
C GLY A 50 21.67 5.59 -9.29
N ALA A 51 21.71 5.37 -7.98
CA ALA A 51 21.07 6.25 -7.00
C ALA A 51 21.73 7.64 -6.91
N ALA A 52 23.06 7.73 -7.04
CA ALA A 52 23.76 9.02 -7.08
C ALA A 52 23.40 9.83 -8.34
N LEU A 53 23.30 9.15 -9.48
CA LEU A 53 22.95 9.79 -10.75
C LEU A 53 21.48 10.23 -10.75
N ALA A 54 20.56 9.41 -10.25
CA ALA A 54 19.16 9.78 -10.10
C ALA A 54 18.97 11.03 -9.22
N ARG A 55 19.64 11.08 -8.06
CA ARG A 55 19.63 12.28 -7.20
C ARG A 55 20.13 13.52 -7.92
N LYS A 56 21.28 13.43 -8.59
CA LYS A 56 21.82 14.55 -9.38
C LYS A 56 20.82 15.03 -10.43
N TRP A 57 20.19 14.09 -11.14
CA TRP A 57 19.24 14.36 -12.19
C TRP A 57 17.97 15.03 -11.69
N PHE A 58 17.36 14.53 -10.62
CA PHE A 58 16.16 15.13 -10.04
C PHE A 58 16.47 16.46 -9.32
N ASP A 59 17.51 16.51 -8.48
CA ASP A 59 17.75 17.64 -7.58
C ASP A 59 18.47 18.82 -8.24
N THR A 60 19.35 18.55 -9.22
CA THR A 60 20.24 19.57 -9.80
C THR A 60 19.95 19.82 -11.28
N GLU A 61 19.64 18.77 -12.05
CA GLU A 61 19.49 18.88 -13.51
C GLU A 61 18.03 18.97 -13.97
N GLY A 62 17.05 18.83 -13.04
CA GLY A 62 15.63 19.03 -13.33
C GLY A 62 15.01 17.96 -14.24
N VAL A 63 15.54 16.74 -14.21
CA VAL A 63 14.99 15.60 -14.98
C VAL A 63 13.61 15.23 -14.45
N ASP A 64 12.61 15.18 -15.33
CA ASP A 64 11.24 14.84 -14.94
C ASP A 64 11.02 13.32 -14.77
N VAL A 65 11.68 12.50 -15.58
CA VAL A 65 11.45 11.04 -15.65
C VAL A 65 12.75 10.28 -15.93
N ILE A 66 12.97 9.19 -15.19
CA ILE A 66 14.02 8.21 -15.47
C ILE A 66 13.37 6.95 -16.04
N VAL A 67 13.79 6.57 -17.25
CA VAL A 67 13.34 5.37 -17.97
C VAL A 67 14.55 4.59 -18.49
N ASP A 68 14.33 3.31 -18.76
CA ASP A 68 15.35 2.30 -19.05
C ASP A 68 16.29 2.10 -17.87
N LEU A 69 16.12 0.98 -17.15
CA LEU A 69 16.82 0.54 -15.93
C LEU A 69 16.90 -1.01 -15.98
N PRO A 70 17.84 -1.58 -16.76
CA PRO A 70 17.81 -2.99 -17.18
C PRO A 70 18.06 -4.00 -16.05
N ASN A 71 18.59 -3.56 -14.90
CA ASN A 71 18.85 -4.43 -13.76
C ASN A 71 18.01 -4.04 -12.54
N SER A 72 17.52 -5.06 -11.82
CA SER A 72 16.61 -4.84 -10.69
C SER A 72 17.28 -4.08 -9.53
N SER A 73 18.59 -4.24 -9.35
CA SER A 73 19.31 -3.63 -8.23
C SER A 73 19.48 -2.12 -8.38
N ALA A 74 19.81 -1.61 -9.57
CA ALA A 74 19.81 -0.17 -9.83
C ALA A 74 18.39 0.38 -9.92
N ALA A 75 17.43 -0.37 -10.50
CA ALA A 75 16.04 0.06 -10.53
C ALA A 75 15.47 0.29 -9.13
N LEU A 76 15.72 -0.65 -8.20
CA LEU A 76 15.34 -0.50 -6.80
C LEU A 76 16.07 0.70 -6.17
N ALA A 77 17.39 0.80 -6.29
CA ALA A 77 18.14 1.90 -5.67
C ALA A 77 17.73 3.30 -6.16
N VAL A 78 17.21 3.40 -7.38
CA VAL A 78 16.64 4.64 -7.94
C VAL A 78 15.23 4.89 -7.42
N GLN A 79 14.43 3.84 -7.26
CA GLN A 79 13.12 3.89 -6.63
C GLN A 79 13.21 4.21 -5.13
N GLU A 80 14.34 3.94 -4.48
CA GLU A 80 14.57 4.17 -3.06
C GLU A 80 14.72 5.65 -2.66
N ASP A 81 14.70 6.62 -3.60
CA ASP A 81 14.80 8.04 -3.27
C ASP A 81 13.46 8.69 -2.87
N PHE A 82 12.80 8.14 -1.83
CA PHE A 82 11.62 8.79 -1.22
C PHE A 82 11.98 10.07 -0.47
N LEU A 83 13.27 10.31 -0.21
CA LEU A 83 13.73 11.44 0.59
C LEU A 83 13.36 12.77 -0.06
N SER A 84 13.56 12.93 -1.37
CA SER A 84 13.19 14.14 -2.09
C SER A 84 11.70 14.48 -1.92
N PHE A 85 10.81 13.50 -2.07
CA PHE A 85 9.37 13.65 -1.86
C PHE A 85 9.01 13.95 -0.40
N LEU A 86 9.68 13.29 0.55
CA LEU A 86 9.49 13.53 1.98
C LEU A 86 9.94 14.94 2.39
N LEU A 87 11.04 15.44 1.82
CA LEU A 87 11.53 16.80 2.06
C LEU A 87 10.61 17.85 1.44
N GLN A 88 10.08 17.61 0.23
CA GLN A 88 9.05 18.46 -0.36
C GLN A 88 7.79 18.51 0.52
N ALA A 89 7.34 17.34 1.00
CA ALA A 89 6.21 17.26 1.93
C ALA A 89 6.50 17.99 3.25
N GLN A 90 7.72 17.88 3.80
CA GLN A 90 8.13 18.63 4.99
C GLN A 90 8.15 20.15 4.77
N ALA A 91 8.67 20.59 3.62
CA ALA A 91 8.78 21.99 3.22
C ALA A 91 7.40 22.64 2.99
N SER A 92 6.40 21.85 2.59
CA SER A 92 5.01 22.32 2.45
C SER A 92 4.38 22.83 3.75
N LYS A 93 4.98 22.50 4.92
CA LYS A 93 4.45 22.77 6.26
C LYS A 93 3.08 22.10 6.51
N ALA A 94 2.71 21.11 5.71
CA ALA A 94 1.53 20.30 5.96
C ALA A 94 1.61 19.63 7.34
N LYS A 95 0.49 19.63 8.05
CA LYS A 95 0.36 18.93 9.35
C LYS A 95 0.17 17.43 9.17
N VAL A 96 -0.34 17.01 8.00
CA VAL A 96 -0.62 15.63 7.66
C VAL A 96 0.08 15.29 6.36
N MET A 97 0.82 14.19 6.36
CA MET A 97 1.51 13.64 5.19
C MET A 97 0.93 12.25 4.93
N GLY A 98 0.22 12.11 3.80
CA GLY A 98 -0.40 10.85 3.39
C GLY A 98 0.58 10.01 2.58
N MET A 99 0.76 8.75 2.99
CA MET A 99 1.52 7.74 2.23
C MET A 99 0.53 6.93 1.39
N ALA A 100 0.39 7.31 0.13
CA ALA A 100 -0.46 6.63 -0.85
C ALA A 100 0.30 5.52 -1.59
N ASN A 101 1.02 4.68 -0.83
CA ASN A 101 1.78 3.52 -1.32
C ASN A 101 1.48 2.30 -0.43
N ALA A 102 2.13 1.17 -0.70
CA ALA A 102 1.94 -0.09 0.02
C ALA A 102 3.25 -0.90 0.08
N GLY A 103 3.32 -1.91 0.95
CA GLY A 103 4.40 -2.90 0.89
C GLY A 103 5.77 -2.33 1.22
N ALA A 104 6.76 -2.70 0.39
CA ALA A 104 8.15 -2.30 0.57
C ALA A 104 8.34 -0.77 0.50
N ASP A 105 7.56 -0.07 -0.33
CA ASP A 105 7.62 1.38 -0.46
C ASP A 105 7.19 2.07 0.85
N THR A 106 6.13 1.58 1.49
CA THR A 106 5.68 2.11 2.79
C THR A 106 6.70 1.85 3.89
N ILE A 107 7.33 0.66 3.88
CA ILE A 107 8.43 0.32 4.80
C ILE A 107 9.58 1.32 4.66
N LEU A 108 10.02 1.58 3.43
CA LEU A 108 11.12 2.50 3.17
C LEU A 108 10.76 3.95 3.50
N THR A 109 9.55 4.39 3.12
CA THR A 109 9.04 5.72 3.43
C THR A 109 9.07 5.98 4.94
N MET A 110 8.61 5.03 5.76
CA MET A 110 8.65 5.18 7.22
C MET A 110 10.07 5.21 7.78
N LYS A 111 10.96 4.34 7.28
CA LYS A 111 12.36 4.32 7.72
C LYS A 111 13.05 5.65 7.43
N GLN A 112 12.93 6.17 6.20
CA GLN A 112 13.51 7.46 5.83
C GLN A 112 12.86 8.61 6.61
N ALA A 113 11.53 8.63 6.74
CA ALA A 113 10.86 9.66 7.53
C ALA A 113 11.34 9.68 8.99
N ALA A 114 11.59 8.52 9.59
CA ALA A 114 12.15 8.41 10.93
C ALA A 114 13.63 8.85 11.01
N GLU A 115 14.47 8.42 10.05
CA GLU A 115 15.89 8.77 9.98
C GLU A 115 16.13 10.28 9.88
N PHE A 116 15.28 10.98 9.12
CA PHE A 116 15.39 12.43 8.91
C PHE A 116 14.52 13.26 9.88
N GLY A 117 13.89 12.63 10.87
CA GLY A 117 13.10 13.33 11.89
C GLY A 117 11.81 13.98 11.38
N ILE A 118 11.27 13.47 10.26
CA ILE A 118 10.09 13.98 9.58
C ILE A 118 8.82 13.65 10.37
N THR A 119 8.83 12.57 11.16
CA THR A 119 7.73 12.07 12.01
C THR A 119 7.65 12.72 13.40
N GLY A 120 8.11 13.98 13.53
CA GLY A 120 8.21 14.70 14.80
C GLY A 120 6.95 15.46 15.25
N VAL A 121 7.06 16.14 16.40
CA VAL A 121 5.99 16.93 17.03
C VAL A 121 5.35 17.90 16.04
N GLY A 122 4.04 17.75 15.84
CA GLY A 122 3.24 18.62 14.96
C GLY A 122 3.07 18.12 13.51
N ARG A 123 3.61 16.94 13.16
CA ARG A 123 3.42 16.28 11.87
C ARG A 123 2.90 14.86 12.04
N GLN A 124 1.83 14.52 11.31
CA GLN A 124 1.17 13.22 11.34
C GLN A 124 1.40 12.49 10.01
N LEU A 125 2.01 11.30 10.04
CA LEU A 125 2.00 10.41 8.89
C LEU A 125 0.73 9.55 8.91
N VAL A 126 0.06 9.46 7.78
CA VAL A 126 -1.12 8.61 7.59
C VAL A 126 -0.83 7.64 6.46
N ALA A 127 -0.81 6.34 6.75
CA ALA A 127 -0.72 5.31 5.73
C ALA A 127 -2.10 5.05 5.14
N SER A 128 -2.25 5.23 3.82
CA SER A 128 -3.51 4.87 3.13
C SER A 128 -3.72 3.36 3.11
N TYR A 129 -2.63 2.60 3.12
CA TYR A 129 -2.64 1.14 3.20
C TYR A 129 -1.38 0.63 3.89
N ILE A 130 -1.55 -0.07 5.00
CA ILE A 130 -0.46 -0.75 5.71
C ILE A 130 -1.05 -1.89 6.57
N ASN A 131 -0.30 -2.99 6.69
CA ASN A 131 -0.62 -4.16 7.50
C ASN A 131 0.33 -4.28 8.69
N ILE A 132 -0.07 -5.07 9.68
CA ILE A 132 0.74 -5.37 10.88
C ILE A 132 2.10 -5.98 10.54
N SER A 133 2.21 -6.69 9.42
CA SER A 133 3.46 -7.28 8.94
C SER A 133 4.50 -6.25 8.52
N GLU A 134 4.07 -5.14 7.91
CA GLU A 134 4.97 -4.05 7.49
C GLU A 134 5.44 -3.25 8.71
N VAL A 135 4.54 -2.98 9.65
CA VAL A 135 4.89 -2.35 10.95
C VAL A 135 5.84 -3.23 11.74
N HIS A 136 5.63 -4.55 11.75
CA HIS A 136 6.57 -5.47 12.38
C HIS A 136 7.94 -5.48 11.69
N ALA A 137 8.00 -5.36 10.35
CA ALA A 137 9.25 -5.32 9.59
C ALA A 137 10.03 -4.00 9.79
N VAL A 138 9.32 -2.88 9.96
CA VAL A 138 9.91 -1.56 10.21
C VAL A 138 10.35 -1.40 11.66
N GLY A 139 9.57 -1.98 12.59
CA GLY A 139 9.75 -1.83 14.02
C GLY A 139 9.10 -0.54 14.56
N LEU A 140 8.70 -0.57 15.82
CA LEU A 140 7.96 0.52 16.46
C LEU A 140 8.76 1.83 16.52
N LYS A 141 10.09 1.77 16.64
CA LYS A 141 10.92 2.98 16.70
C LYS A 141 10.73 3.88 15.47
N ALA A 142 10.66 3.29 14.28
CA ALA A 142 10.56 4.02 13.01
C ALA A 142 9.10 4.19 12.51
N SER A 143 8.14 3.50 13.12
CA SER A 143 6.72 3.55 12.71
C SER A 143 5.80 4.16 13.76
N GLN A 144 6.27 4.44 14.97
CA GLN A 144 5.48 5.01 16.05
C GLN A 144 4.73 6.27 15.61
N GLY A 145 3.48 6.38 16.04
CA GLY A 145 2.63 7.51 15.73
C GLY A 145 2.01 7.49 14.34
N VAL A 146 2.46 6.64 13.40
CA VAL A 146 1.79 6.49 12.09
C VAL A 146 0.35 6.07 12.32
N GLN A 147 -0.58 6.79 11.67
CA GLN A 147 -1.99 6.44 11.66
C GLN A 147 -2.33 5.59 10.45
N LEU A 148 -3.22 4.64 10.63
CA LEU A 148 -3.71 3.75 9.59
C LEU A 148 -5.17 3.38 9.84
N VAL A 149 -5.87 3.00 8.78
CA VAL A 149 -7.21 2.42 8.89
C VAL A 149 -7.13 0.94 8.51
N ASP A 150 -7.65 0.07 9.36
CA ASP A 150 -7.68 -1.37 9.11
C ASP A 150 -9.00 -1.99 9.61
N THR A 151 -9.33 -3.20 9.15
CA THR A 151 -10.61 -3.87 9.43
C THR A 151 -10.53 -4.84 10.60
N ALA A 152 -9.32 -5.27 10.96
CA ALA A 152 -9.09 -6.17 12.07
C ALA A 152 -7.68 -5.99 12.64
N TYR A 153 -7.52 -6.28 13.93
CA TYR A 153 -6.21 -6.32 14.58
C TYR A 153 -6.15 -7.58 15.44
N CYS A 154 -5.02 -8.29 15.43
CA CYS A 154 -4.90 -9.61 16.08
C CYS A 154 -5.21 -9.61 17.59
N ASP A 155 -5.18 -8.44 18.23
CA ASP A 155 -5.48 -8.24 19.65
C ASP A 155 -6.72 -7.36 19.91
N SER A 156 -7.64 -7.22 18.94
CA SER A 156 -8.81 -6.32 19.08
C SER A 156 -9.90 -6.86 20.02
N THR A 157 -10.27 -8.13 19.92
CA THR A 157 -11.34 -8.78 20.70
C THR A 157 -10.90 -10.15 21.22
N ASP A 158 -11.61 -10.71 22.18
CA ASP A 158 -11.29 -12.05 22.71
C ASP A 158 -11.40 -13.15 21.63
N ASP A 159 -12.40 -13.06 20.76
CA ASP A 159 -12.58 -13.99 19.64
C ASP A 159 -11.45 -13.83 18.60
N MET A 160 -11.08 -12.59 18.27
CA MET A 160 -9.98 -12.32 17.35
C MET A 160 -8.65 -12.79 17.92
N ARG A 161 -8.41 -12.60 19.23
CA ARG A 161 -7.25 -13.15 19.95
C ARG A 161 -7.22 -14.68 19.87
N ALA A 162 -8.35 -15.33 20.13
CA ALA A 162 -8.45 -16.79 20.10
C ALA A 162 -8.18 -17.35 18.69
N TRP A 163 -8.74 -16.73 17.67
CA TRP A 163 -8.49 -17.09 16.27
C TRP A 163 -7.02 -16.83 15.88
N SER A 164 -6.47 -15.67 16.26
CA SER A 164 -5.08 -15.28 15.96
C SER A 164 -4.06 -16.23 16.60
N ARG A 165 -4.31 -16.74 17.81
CA ARG A 165 -3.46 -17.78 18.44
C ARG A 165 -3.41 -19.05 17.59
N ARG A 166 -4.56 -19.55 17.13
CA ARG A 166 -4.63 -20.72 16.25
C ARG A 166 -3.94 -20.50 14.92
N PHE A 167 -4.02 -19.29 14.37
CA PHE A 167 -3.31 -18.91 13.17
C PHE A 167 -1.79 -18.91 13.40
N PHE A 168 -1.33 -18.29 14.50
CA PHE A 168 0.07 -18.23 14.88
C PHE A 168 0.70 -19.62 15.08
N GLU A 169 -0.01 -20.56 15.69
CA GLU A 169 0.47 -21.95 15.85
C GLU A 169 0.83 -22.63 14.52
N ARG A 170 0.15 -22.25 13.43
CA ARG A 170 0.34 -22.83 12.09
C ARG A 170 1.30 -22.03 11.22
N HIS A 171 1.21 -20.71 11.27
CA HIS A 171 1.95 -19.81 10.38
C HIS A 171 3.19 -19.16 11.03
N ARG A 172 3.28 -19.19 12.37
CA ARG A 172 4.37 -18.63 13.19
C ARG A 172 4.56 -17.11 13.06
N ARG A 173 3.54 -16.40 12.57
CA ARG A 173 3.41 -14.93 12.56
C ARG A 173 1.95 -14.57 12.86
N MET A 174 1.71 -13.39 13.42
CA MET A 174 0.33 -12.94 13.64
C MET A 174 -0.36 -12.61 12.31
N PRO A 175 -1.69 -12.83 12.22
CA PRO A 175 -2.42 -12.62 10.99
C PRO A 175 -2.52 -11.14 10.62
N THR A 176 -2.51 -10.85 9.32
CA THR A 176 -2.98 -9.56 8.79
C THR A 176 -4.50 -9.54 8.69
N SER A 177 -5.09 -8.35 8.60
CA SER A 177 -6.54 -8.22 8.35
C SER A 177 -6.97 -8.89 7.05
N LEU A 178 -6.15 -8.86 6.00
CA LEU A 178 -6.43 -9.57 4.75
C LEU A 178 -6.56 -11.09 4.94
N GLN A 179 -5.67 -11.69 5.72
CA GLN A 179 -5.72 -13.14 6.00
C GLN A 179 -6.97 -13.49 6.82
N ALA A 180 -7.34 -12.60 7.73
CA ALA A 180 -8.55 -12.71 8.53
C ALA A 180 -9.82 -12.56 7.66
N ASP A 181 -9.81 -11.64 6.68
CA ASP A 181 -10.88 -11.43 5.72
C ASP A 181 -11.11 -12.65 4.83
N VAL A 182 -10.04 -13.30 4.37
CA VAL A 182 -10.14 -14.56 3.62
C VAL A 182 -10.82 -15.65 4.44
N TYR A 183 -10.46 -15.78 5.72
CA TYR A 183 -11.12 -16.72 6.62
C TYR A 183 -12.63 -16.45 6.75
N SER A 184 -13.01 -15.19 6.94
CA SER A 184 -14.41 -14.76 7.03
C SER A 184 -15.17 -15.01 5.72
N ALA A 185 -14.58 -14.67 4.57
CA ALA A 185 -15.18 -14.84 3.26
C ALA A 185 -15.46 -16.31 2.93
N VAL A 186 -14.48 -17.19 3.15
CA VAL A 186 -14.64 -18.64 2.94
C VAL A 186 -15.69 -19.21 3.90
N THR A 187 -15.65 -18.84 5.18
CA THR A 187 -16.62 -19.31 6.17
C THR A 187 -18.05 -18.88 5.80
N HIS A 188 -18.22 -17.63 5.34
CA HIS A 188 -19.52 -17.10 4.90
C HIS A 188 -20.05 -17.82 3.66
N HIS A 189 -19.18 -18.02 2.67
CA HIS A 189 -19.53 -18.74 1.45
C HIS A 189 -19.97 -20.19 1.74
N LEU A 190 -19.22 -20.90 2.60
CA LEU A 190 -19.57 -22.28 2.98
C LEU A 190 -20.92 -22.36 3.72
N LYS A 191 -21.23 -21.39 4.59
CA LYS A 191 -22.56 -21.29 5.23
C LYS A 191 -23.68 -21.07 4.21
N ALA A 192 -23.45 -20.27 3.18
CA ALA A 192 -24.42 -20.06 2.10
C ALA A 192 -24.62 -21.31 1.24
N VAL A 193 -23.54 -22.02 0.92
CA VAL A 193 -23.59 -23.29 0.17
C VAL A 193 -24.34 -24.38 0.94
N GLN A 194 -24.37 -24.34 2.28
CA GLN A 194 -25.16 -25.29 3.08
C GLN A 194 -26.68 -25.08 2.96
N THR A 195 -27.12 -23.88 2.56
CA THR A 195 -28.55 -23.52 2.51
C THR A 195 -29.07 -23.29 1.09
N ALA A 196 -28.18 -23.22 0.10
CA ALA A 196 -28.48 -23.05 -1.32
C ALA A 196 -27.97 -24.23 -2.16
N ASP A 197 -28.40 -24.32 -3.42
CA ASP A 197 -27.83 -25.29 -4.36
C ASP A 197 -26.37 -24.88 -4.69
N PRO A 198 -25.35 -25.71 -4.35
CA PRO A 198 -23.94 -25.40 -4.65
C PRO A 198 -23.63 -25.24 -6.14
N SER A 199 -24.46 -25.80 -7.02
CA SER A 199 -24.28 -25.70 -8.48
C SER A 199 -24.87 -24.43 -9.08
N ASP A 200 -25.72 -23.71 -8.32
CA ASP A 200 -26.30 -22.44 -8.72
C ASP A 200 -25.63 -21.27 -7.99
N GLY A 201 -24.64 -20.66 -8.66
CA GLY A 201 -23.94 -19.50 -8.13
C GLY A 201 -24.86 -18.30 -7.82
N THR A 202 -25.99 -18.15 -8.53
CA THR A 202 -26.97 -17.08 -8.25
C THR A 202 -27.71 -17.37 -6.94
N ALA A 203 -28.12 -18.62 -6.72
CA ALA A 203 -28.73 -19.04 -5.47
C ALA A 203 -27.77 -18.86 -4.28
N VAL A 204 -26.49 -19.22 -4.45
CA VAL A 204 -25.45 -19.02 -3.41
C VAL A 204 -25.26 -17.53 -3.12
N VAL A 205 -25.13 -16.66 -4.13
CA VAL A 205 -25.00 -15.21 -3.91
C VAL A 205 -26.22 -14.62 -3.22
N LYS A 206 -27.43 -15.06 -3.60
CA LYS A 206 -28.67 -14.65 -2.94
C LYS A 206 -28.68 -15.07 -1.47
N ALA A 207 -28.27 -16.30 -1.17
CA ALA A 207 -28.13 -16.78 0.20
C ALA A 207 -27.09 -15.96 0.97
N MET A 208 -25.91 -15.70 0.40
CA MET A 208 -24.85 -14.87 1.02
C MET A 208 -25.34 -13.46 1.37
N LYS A 209 -26.15 -12.83 0.50
CA LYS A 209 -26.74 -11.51 0.76
C LYS A 209 -27.84 -11.52 1.82
N ALA A 210 -28.54 -12.64 1.98
CA ALA A 210 -29.64 -12.79 2.95
C ALA A 210 -29.17 -13.06 4.38
N MET A 211 -27.88 -13.35 4.58
CA MET A 211 -27.31 -13.68 5.88
C MET A 211 -26.33 -12.62 6.37
N THR A 212 -26.31 -12.41 7.68
CA THR A 212 -25.28 -11.60 8.34
C THR A 212 -23.97 -12.40 8.45
N ILE A 213 -22.85 -11.72 8.25
CA ILE A 213 -21.51 -12.26 8.42
C ILE A 213 -21.15 -12.15 9.90
N ASN A 214 -21.21 -13.28 10.60
CA ASN A 214 -20.83 -13.41 12.00
C ASN A 214 -19.76 -14.48 12.18
N GLY A 215 -18.66 -14.10 12.81
CA GLY A 215 -17.51 -14.95 13.07
C GLY A 215 -16.48 -14.26 13.97
N PRO A 216 -15.38 -14.96 14.29
CA PRO A 216 -14.39 -14.49 15.26
C PRO A 216 -13.53 -13.32 14.76
N VAL A 217 -13.46 -13.12 13.45
CA VAL A 217 -12.73 -12.03 12.81
C VAL A 217 -13.65 -10.87 12.45
N LEU A 218 -14.76 -11.18 11.78
CA LEU A 218 -15.74 -10.21 11.31
C LEU A 218 -17.09 -10.55 11.91
N ASN A 219 -17.70 -9.58 12.58
CA ASN A 219 -18.95 -9.74 13.30
C ASN A 219 -19.92 -8.63 12.94
N ASN A 220 -21.21 -8.95 12.84
CA ASN A 220 -22.27 -8.00 12.48
C ASN A 220 -22.03 -7.25 11.15
N ALA A 221 -21.35 -7.88 10.18
CA ALA A 221 -21.21 -7.35 8.83
C ALA A 221 -22.29 -7.95 7.90
N PHE A 222 -22.56 -7.32 6.76
CA PHE A 222 -23.52 -7.83 5.79
C PHE A 222 -23.16 -7.42 4.37
N ILE A 223 -23.71 -8.14 3.38
CA ILE A 223 -23.51 -7.82 1.97
C ILE A 223 -24.69 -6.98 1.49
N ARG A 224 -24.39 -5.76 1.05
CA ARG A 224 -25.38 -4.83 0.48
C ARG A 224 -25.82 -5.28 -0.91
N GLU A 225 -26.92 -4.72 -1.40
CA GLU A 225 -27.49 -5.06 -2.72
C GLU A 225 -26.47 -4.93 -3.86
N ASP A 226 -25.57 -3.94 -3.79
CA ASP A 226 -24.49 -3.70 -4.76
C ASP A 226 -23.27 -4.63 -4.58
N GLY A 227 -23.36 -5.62 -3.70
CA GLY A 227 -22.32 -6.61 -3.45
C GLY A 227 -21.22 -6.17 -2.49
N ARG A 228 -21.28 -4.94 -1.96
CA ARG A 228 -20.29 -4.45 -0.99
C ARG A 228 -20.54 -5.01 0.39
N VAL A 229 -19.47 -5.42 1.07
CA VAL A 229 -19.53 -5.78 2.48
C VAL A 229 -19.57 -4.50 3.32
N VAL A 230 -20.66 -4.30 4.06
CA VAL A 230 -20.78 -3.24 5.06
C VAL A 230 -20.23 -3.78 6.37
N ARG A 231 -19.22 -3.10 6.90
CA ARG A 231 -18.52 -3.45 8.14
C ARG A 231 -17.79 -2.25 8.71
N ASP A 232 -17.58 -2.26 10.01
CA ASP A 232 -16.82 -1.21 10.69
C ASP A 232 -15.33 -1.28 10.32
N TYR A 233 -14.71 -0.11 10.32
CA TYR A 233 -13.26 0.04 10.19
C TYR A 233 -12.71 0.68 11.44
N CYS A 234 -11.44 0.41 11.74
CA CYS A 234 -10.77 0.92 12.91
C CYS A 234 -9.64 1.85 12.49
N LEU A 235 -9.68 3.09 12.98
CA LEU A 235 -8.54 3.98 12.95
C LEU A 235 -7.58 3.57 14.07
N PHE A 236 -6.40 3.12 13.68
CA PHE A 236 -5.32 2.77 14.59
C PHE A 236 -4.19 3.78 14.51
N ARG A 237 -3.45 3.87 15.62
CA ARG A 237 -2.13 4.48 15.69
C ARG A 237 -1.10 3.42 16.06
N VAL A 238 0.05 3.44 15.40
CA VAL A 238 1.19 2.62 15.78
C VAL A 238 1.72 3.09 17.15
N LYS A 239 1.84 2.15 18.08
CA LYS A 239 2.35 2.35 19.43
C LYS A 239 3.81 2.80 19.43
N SER A 240 4.21 3.56 20.45
CA SER A 240 5.63 3.73 20.75
C SER A 240 6.21 2.41 21.30
N PRO A 241 7.54 2.23 21.28
CA PRO A 241 8.17 1.07 21.91
C PRO A 241 7.78 0.88 23.39
N GLU A 242 7.56 1.97 24.12
CA GLU A 242 7.20 1.97 25.55
C GLU A 242 5.73 1.60 25.79
N GLU A 243 4.84 1.85 24.81
CA GLU A 243 3.43 1.46 24.88
C GLU A 243 3.22 -0.04 24.59
N SER A 244 4.18 -0.70 23.93
CA SER A 244 4.08 -2.10 23.50
C SER A 244 4.35 -3.06 24.65
N LYS A 245 3.45 -4.03 24.85
CA LYS A 245 3.56 -5.04 25.91
C LYS A 245 4.23 -6.33 25.48
N GLY A 246 4.63 -6.45 24.21
CA GLY A 246 5.27 -7.64 23.70
C GLY A 246 5.23 -7.76 22.17
N PRO A 247 5.72 -8.88 21.62
CA PRO A 247 5.72 -9.10 20.18
C PRO A 247 4.32 -8.97 19.59
N TRP A 248 4.23 -8.27 18.46
CA TRP A 248 2.97 -8.02 17.72
C TRP A 248 1.97 -7.10 18.42
N ASP A 249 2.30 -6.54 19.58
CA ASP A 249 1.51 -5.47 20.19
C ASP A 249 1.88 -4.10 19.58
N HIS A 250 1.38 -3.85 18.38
CA HIS A 250 1.79 -2.71 17.55
C HIS A 250 0.77 -1.58 17.47
N TYR A 251 -0.52 -1.86 17.65
CA TYR A 251 -1.57 -0.88 17.41
C TYR A 251 -2.29 -0.47 18.68
N LYS A 252 -2.67 0.81 18.72
CA LYS A 252 -3.66 1.37 19.63
C LYS A 252 -4.87 1.77 18.81
N LEU A 253 -6.05 1.31 19.22
CA LEU A 253 -7.31 1.76 18.64
C LEU A 253 -7.56 3.22 19.07
N GLU A 254 -7.74 4.11 18.11
CA GLU A 254 -8.10 5.51 18.36
C GLU A 254 -9.60 5.72 18.14
N GLN A 255 -10.18 5.11 17.11
CA GLN A 255 -11.60 5.24 16.80
C GLN A 255 -12.12 4.05 15.99
N THR A 256 -13.38 3.65 16.25
CA THR A 256 -14.15 2.78 15.36
C THR A 256 -15.05 3.64 14.47
N ILE A 257 -15.00 3.41 13.17
CA ILE A 257 -15.74 4.12 12.14
C ILE A 257 -16.85 3.19 11.63
N PRO A 258 -18.14 3.54 11.81
CA PRO A 258 -19.24 2.72 11.35
C PRO A 258 -19.19 2.48 9.84
N GLY A 259 -19.35 1.24 9.41
CA GLY A 259 -19.24 0.86 7.99
C GLY A 259 -20.18 1.60 7.05
N GLU A 260 -21.37 1.94 7.55
CA GLU A 260 -22.40 2.69 6.81
C GLU A 260 -21.94 4.09 6.42
N GLN A 261 -21.00 4.69 7.15
CA GLN A 261 -20.45 6.03 6.85
C GLN A 261 -19.34 6.01 5.81
N LEU A 262 -18.72 4.84 5.57
CA LEU A 262 -17.56 4.69 4.71
C LEU A 262 -17.90 4.33 3.27
N LEU A 263 -19.10 3.80 3.06
CA LEU A 263 -19.56 3.41 1.74
C LEU A 263 -20.42 4.52 1.17
N ARG A 264 -20.14 4.87 -0.10
CA ARG A 264 -21.05 5.69 -0.89
C ARG A 264 -22.49 5.16 -0.76
N PRO A 265 -23.49 6.03 -0.50
CA PRO A 265 -24.88 5.61 -0.41
C PRO A 265 -25.32 4.83 -1.65
N VAL A 266 -26.22 3.85 -1.47
CA VAL A 266 -26.74 3.05 -2.60
C VAL A 266 -27.39 3.93 -3.66
N SER A 267 -28.04 5.02 -3.25
CA SER A 267 -28.65 6.03 -4.13
C SER A 267 -27.66 6.70 -5.09
N GLU A 268 -26.37 6.71 -4.75
CA GLU A 268 -25.29 7.27 -5.57
C GLU A 268 -24.39 6.17 -6.17
N SER A 269 -24.81 4.90 -6.06
CA SER A 269 -24.05 3.77 -6.60
C SER A 269 -24.15 3.75 -8.12
N GLU A 270 -23.00 3.59 -8.77
CA GLU A 270 -22.90 3.39 -10.23
C GLU A 270 -23.12 1.92 -10.62
N CYS A 271 -23.32 1.02 -9.64
CA CYS A 271 -23.52 -0.39 -9.87
C CYS A 271 -24.84 -0.64 -10.64
N PRO A 272 -24.80 -1.25 -11.84
CA PRO A 272 -26.00 -1.51 -12.64
C PRO A 272 -27.06 -2.36 -11.94
N LEU A 273 -26.67 -3.15 -10.93
CA LEU A 273 -27.56 -4.04 -10.20
C LEU A 273 -28.48 -3.32 -9.19
N VAL A 274 -28.16 -2.08 -8.82
CA VAL A 274 -28.95 -1.28 -7.85
C VAL A 274 -29.44 0.04 -8.44
N ARG A 275 -29.05 0.35 -9.68
CA ARG A 275 -29.54 1.53 -10.39
C ARG A 275 -31.03 1.35 -10.64
N LYS A 276 -31.86 2.16 -9.98
CA LYS A 276 -33.28 2.26 -10.33
C LYS A 276 -33.37 2.90 -11.71
N THR A 277 -33.85 2.14 -12.69
CA THR A 277 -34.31 2.67 -13.98
C THR A 277 -35.42 3.69 -13.78
#